data_AF-A0A5D6W139-F1
#
_entry.id   AF-A0A5D6W139-F1
#
_cell.length_a   1.000
_cell.length_b   1.000
_cell.length_c   1.000
_cell.angle_alpha   90.00
_cell.angle_beta   90.00
_cell.angle_gamma   90.00
#
_symmetry.space_group_name_H-M   'P 1'
#
loop_
_entity.id
_entity.type
_entity.pdbx_description
1 polymer ?
#
loop_
_entity_poly.entity_id
_entity_poly.type
_entity_poly.pdbx_seq_one_letter_code
_entity_poly.pdbx_strand_id
1 'polypeptide(L)'
;MTMDELMATEQEYQEMLTRWDMEDKAREERMKELDELDRLTAKAKEMRQQMNLMPGRWSGIWAKYMEEEKPAQWIEILQSGRVQLMLGQVDMEYNQKYEQMKAEMKKKRGLNHIFQQRDFMGYTRAIMAMEDEIVSLLAQQLTNQA
;
A
#
# COMPACT_ATOMS: atom_id res chain seq x y z
N MET A 1 -0.33 50.47 -30.26
CA MET A 1 -0.22 49.05 -30.58
C MET A 1 -0.27 48.90 -32.09
N THR A 2 0.70 48.21 -32.66
CA THR A 2 0.66 47.82 -34.08
C THR A 2 -0.32 46.67 -34.27
N MET A 3 -0.81 46.45 -35.49
CA MET A 3 -1.74 45.35 -35.81
C MET A 3 -1.15 43.98 -35.41
N ASP A 4 0.18 43.83 -35.54
CA ASP A 4 0.90 42.62 -35.15
C ASP A 4 0.93 42.39 -33.63
N GLU A 5 1.02 43.46 -32.82
CA GLU A 5 0.96 43.37 -31.35
C GLU A 5 -0.44 42.97 -30.85
N LEU A 6 -1.50 43.45 -31.51
CA LEU A 6 -2.89 43.08 -31.20
C LEU A 6 -3.17 41.61 -31.52
N MET A 7 -2.75 41.15 -32.70
CA MET A 7 -2.90 39.75 -33.13
C MET A 7 -2.12 38.79 -32.21
N ALA A 8 -0.92 39.19 -31.75
CA ALA A 8 -0.14 38.40 -30.79
C ALA A 8 -0.85 38.29 -29.44
N THR A 9 -1.41 39.38 -28.90
CA THR A 9 -2.17 39.34 -27.64
C THR A 9 -3.48 38.55 -27.73
N GLU A 10 -4.15 38.57 -28.89
CA GLU A 10 -5.36 37.78 -29.12
C GLU A 10 -5.03 36.28 -29.21
N GLN A 11 -3.92 35.94 -29.85
CA GLN A 11 -3.43 34.56 -29.91
C GLN A 11 -3.00 34.03 -28.54
N GLU A 12 -2.30 34.84 -27.73
CA GLU A 12 -1.95 34.51 -26.34
C GLU A 12 -3.20 34.29 -25.47
N TYR A 13 -4.24 35.09 -25.65
CA TYR A 13 -5.51 34.94 -24.94
C TYR A 13 -6.25 33.64 -25.34
N GLN A 14 -6.27 33.29 -26.63
CA GLN A 14 -6.87 32.03 -27.10
C GLN A 14 -6.10 30.80 -26.59
N GLU A 15 -4.77 30.86 -26.56
CA GLU A 15 -3.93 29.81 -25.97
C GLU A 15 -4.18 29.67 -24.46
N MET A 16 -4.35 30.77 -23.74
CA MET A 16 -4.69 30.77 -22.32
C MET A 16 -6.05 30.12 -22.05
N LEU A 17 -7.08 30.48 -22.82
CA LEU A 17 -8.41 29.84 -22.71
C LEU A 17 -8.34 28.34 -23.00
N THR A 18 -7.61 27.94 -24.04
CA THR A 18 -7.46 26.52 -24.40
C THR A 18 -6.72 25.73 -23.31
N ARG A 19 -5.70 26.32 -22.67
CA ARG A 19 -5.02 25.71 -21.51
C ARG A 19 -5.96 25.56 -20.33
N TRP A 20 -6.74 26.58 -20.02
CA TRP A 20 -7.70 26.54 -18.91
C TRP A 20 -8.79 25.48 -19.13
N ASP A 21 -9.35 25.39 -20.34
CA ASP A 21 -10.32 24.34 -20.69
C ASP A 21 -9.74 22.92 -20.58
N MET A 22 -8.46 22.74 -20.95
CA MET A 22 -7.75 21.46 -20.78
C MET A 22 -7.52 21.13 -19.30
N GLU A 23 -7.15 22.12 -18.48
CA GLU A 23 -6.96 21.94 -17.04
C GLU A 23 -8.28 21.61 -16.31
N ASP A 24 -9.38 22.26 -16.68
CA ASP A 24 -10.70 21.98 -16.10
C ASP A 24 -11.22 20.61 -16.53
N LYS A 25 -11.03 20.19 -17.80
CA LYS A 25 -11.34 18.81 -18.23
C LYS A 25 -10.50 17.78 -17.48
N ALA A 26 -9.19 18.01 -17.33
CA ALA A 26 -8.32 17.12 -16.58
C ALA A 26 -8.72 17.04 -15.10
N ARG A 27 -9.22 18.14 -14.51
CA ARG A 27 -9.76 18.13 -13.14
C ARG A 27 -11.06 17.35 -13.05
N GLU A 28 -11.97 17.51 -14.00
CA GLU A 28 -13.23 16.78 -14.04
C GLU A 28 -13.00 15.26 -14.22
N GLU A 29 -12.06 14.87 -15.09
CA GLU A 29 -11.65 13.48 -15.27
C GLU A 29 -11.07 12.91 -13.98
N ARG A 30 -10.16 13.64 -13.30
CA ARG A 30 -9.63 13.21 -11.99
C ARG A 30 -10.71 13.05 -10.92
N MET A 31 -11.69 13.95 -10.87
CA MET A 31 -12.80 13.83 -9.91
C MET A 31 -13.63 12.57 -10.18
N LYS A 32 -13.91 12.26 -11.46
CA LYS A 32 -14.61 11.02 -11.84
C LYS A 32 -13.82 9.76 -11.48
N GLU A 33 -12.51 9.79 -11.67
CA GLU A 33 -11.62 8.69 -11.28
C GLU A 33 -11.62 8.46 -9.77
N LEU A 34 -11.60 9.53 -8.97
CA LEU A 34 -11.69 9.47 -7.51
C LEU A 34 -13.04 8.91 -7.03
N ASP A 35 -14.14 9.39 -7.60
CA ASP A 35 -15.49 8.90 -7.24
C ASP A 35 -15.65 7.41 -7.56
N GLU A 36 -15.12 6.95 -8.71
CA GLU A 36 -15.16 5.53 -9.07
C GLU A 36 -14.26 4.70 -8.14
N LEU A 37 -13.09 5.21 -7.75
CA LEU A 37 -12.21 4.54 -6.80
C LEU A 37 -12.87 4.37 -5.43
N ASP A 38 -13.50 5.42 -4.89
CA ASP A 38 -14.24 5.37 -3.64
C ASP A 38 -15.38 4.34 -3.69
N ARG A 39 -16.11 4.30 -4.81
CA ARG A 39 -17.16 3.32 -5.04
C ARG A 39 -16.63 1.88 -5.05
N LEU A 40 -15.50 1.64 -5.72
CA LEU A 40 -14.86 0.33 -5.77
C LEU A 40 -14.35 -0.10 -4.38
N THR A 41 -13.71 0.80 -3.63
CA THR A 41 -13.26 0.53 -2.27
C THR A 41 -14.42 0.21 -1.33
N ALA A 42 -15.53 0.96 -1.42
CA ALA A 42 -16.74 0.68 -0.63
C ALA A 42 -17.31 -0.71 -0.93
N LYS A 43 -17.41 -1.07 -2.22
CA LYS A 43 -17.87 -2.40 -2.64
C LYS A 43 -16.94 -3.51 -2.15
N ALA A 44 -15.62 -3.30 -2.20
CA ALA A 44 -14.67 -4.29 -1.74
C ALA A 44 -14.77 -4.53 -0.23
N LYS A 45 -14.96 -3.46 0.57
CA LYS A 45 -15.24 -3.54 2.00
C LYS A 45 -16.51 -4.35 2.31
N GLU A 46 -17.59 -4.06 1.60
CA GLU A 46 -18.85 -4.78 1.77
C GLU A 46 -18.69 -6.28 1.48
N MET A 47 -18.07 -6.62 0.34
CA MET A 47 -17.82 -8.02 -0.04
C MET A 47 -16.96 -8.75 1.00
N ARG A 48 -15.89 -8.13 1.49
CA ARG A 48 -15.04 -8.72 2.53
C ARG A 48 -15.82 -8.99 3.81
N GLN A 49 -16.68 -8.07 4.24
CA GLN A 49 -17.53 -8.23 5.41
C GLN A 49 -18.53 -9.38 5.24
N GLN A 50 -19.17 -9.48 4.07
CA GLN A 50 -20.08 -10.58 3.75
C GLN A 50 -19.39 -11.96 3.79
N MET A 51 -18.14 -12.03 3.33
CA MET A 51 -17.35 -13.27 3.31
C MET A 51 -16.80 -13.68 4.69
N ASN A 52 -16.91 -12.83 5.71
CA ASN A 52 -16.37 -13.06 7.06
C ASN A 52 -14.90 -13.55 7.06
N LEU A 53 -14.07 -12.93 6.21
CA LEU A 53 -12.67 -13.32 6.08
C LEU A 53 -11.90 -12.94 7.35
N MET A 54 -11.20 -13.91 7.93
CA MET A 54 -10.28 -13.71 9.05
C MET A 54 -8.83 -13.80 8.57
N PRO A 55 -8.24 -12.70 8.07
CA PRO A 55 -6.85 -12.71 7.66
C PRO A 55 -5.92 -12.82 8.88
N GLY A 56 -4.79 -13.51 8.71
CA GLY A 56 -3.66 -13.44 9.63
C GLY A 56 -2.92 -12.10 9.51
N ARG A 57 -1.75 -12.01 10.15
CA ARG A 57 -0.98 -10.76 10.23
C ARG A 57 -0.61 -10.21 8.85
N TRP A 58 -0.02 -11.03 8.00
CA TRP A 58 0.54 -10.59 6.72
C TRP A 58 -0.56 -10.45 5.69
N SER A 59 -1.43 -11.45 5.62
CA SER A 59 -2.59 -11.38 4.73
C SER A 59 -3.53 -10.23 5.09
N GLY A 60 -3.55 -9.78 6.35
CA GLY A 60 -4.30 -8.59 6.78
C GLY A 60 -3.67 -7.28 6.28
N ILE A 61 -2.35 -7.17 6.34
CA ILE A 61 -1.61 -6.02 5.77
C ILE A 61 -1.83 -5.96 4.25
N TRP A 62 -1.67 -7.10 3.57
CA TRP A 62 -1.86 -7.19 2.12
C TRP A 62 -3.30 -6.91 1.71
N ALA A 63 -4.29 -7.51 2.38
CA ALA A 63 -5.70 -7.27 2.07
C ALA A 63 -6.08 -5.80 2.25
N LYS A 64 -5.56 -5.12 3.28
CA LYS A 64 -5.78 -3.69 3.48
C LYS A 64 -5.18 -2.87 2.34
N TYR A 65 -3.93 -3.14 1.96
CA TYR A 65 -3.29 -2.48 0.82
C TYR A 65 -4.08 -2.70 -0.48
N MET A 66 -4.53 -3.93 -0.75
CA MET A 66 -5.34 -4.23 -1.93
C MET A 66 -6.69 -3.50 -1.91
N GLU A 67 -7.33 -3.41 -0.76
CA GLU A 67 -8.60 -2.71 -0.57
C GLU A 67 -8.49 -1.19 -0.77
N GLU A 68 -7.38 -0.59 -0.33
CA GLU A 68 -7.15 0.86 -0.38
C GLU A 68 -6.53 1.32 -1.70
N GLU A 69 -5.51 0.62 -2.19
CA GLU A 69 -4.68 1.07 -3.32
C GLU A 69 -5.05 0.37 -4.64
N LYS A 70 -5.65 -0.83 -4.59
CA LYS A 70 -5.97 -1.65 -5.78
C LYS A 70 -7.37 -2.28 -5.71
N PRO A 71 -8.44 -1.49 -5.44
CA PRO A 71 -9.75 -2.04 -5.11
C PRO A 71 -10.38 -2.86 -6.26
N ALA A 72 -10.13 -2.51 -7.52
CA ALA A 72 -10.60 -3.31 -8.67
C ALA A 72 -10.03 -4.73 -8.66
N GLN A 73 -8.71 -4.85 -8.50
CA GLN A 73 -8.02 -6.14 -8.41
C GLN A 73 -8.45 -6.91 -7.16
N TRP A 74 -8.70 -6.21 -6.05
CA TRP A 74 -9.20 -6.82 -4.82
C TRP A 74 -10.60 -7.43 -5.01
N ILE A 75 -11.51 -6.73 -5.70
CA ILE A 75 -12.84 -7.25 -6.04
C ILE A 75 -12.73 -8.52 -6.89
N GLU A 76 -11.87 -8.55 -7.90
CA GLU A 76 -11.66 -9.74 -8.73
C GLU A 76 -11.20 -10.95 -7.89
N ILE A 77 -10.27 -10.71 -6.95
CA ILE A 77 -9.80 -11.75 -6.03
C ILE A 77 -10.92 -12.23 -5.12
N LEU A 78 -11.72 -11.33 -4.54
CA LEU A 78 -12.87 -11.68 -3.70
C LEU A 78 -13.89 -12.52 -4.47
N GLN A 79 -14.15 -12.16 -5.73
CA GLN A 79 -15.08 -12.88 -6.61
C GLN A 79 -14.55 -14.24 -7.09
N SER A 80 -13.24 -14.45 -7.12
CA SER A 80 -12.62 -15.70 -7.57
C SER A 80 -12.98 -16.93 -6.73
N GLY A 81 -13.49 -16.73 -5.50
CA GLY A 81 -13.72 -17.80 -4.52
C GLY A 81 -12.45 -18.42 -3.93
N ARG A 82 -11.25 -17.96 -4.34
CA ARG A 82 -9.96 -18.49 -3.87
C ARG A 82 -9.29 -17.61 -2.82
N VAL A 83 -9.95 -16.53 -2.40
CA VAL A 83 -9.37 -15.54 -1.48
C VAL A 83 -8.84 -16.15 -0.17
N GLN A 84 -9.57 -17.09 0.45
CA GLN A 84 -9.09 -17.74 1.69
C GLN A 84 -7.79 -18.51 1.50
N LEU A 85 -7.67 -19.24 0.39
CA LEU A 85 -6.44 -19.96 0.04
C LEU A 85 -5.30 -18.97 -0.20
N MET A 86 -5.55 -17.89 -0.94
CA MET A 86 -4.54 -16.86 -1.20
C MET A 86 -4.06 -16.18 0.08
N LEU A 87 -4.98 -15.78 0.98
CA LEU A 87 -4.64 -15.18 2.27
C LEU A 87 -3.78 -16.15 3.11
N GLY A 88 -4.16 -17.43 3.15
CA GLY A 88 -3.37 -18.46 3.84
C GLY A 88 -1.96 -18.65 3.25
N GLN A 89 -1.82 -18.60 1.93
CA GLN A 89 -0.52 -18.67 1.26
C GLN A 89 0.38 -17.48 1.61
N VAL A 90 -0.18 -16.26 1.60
CA VAL A 90 0.55 -15.04 1.99
C VAL A 90 1.06 -15.15 3.43
N ASP A 91 0.20 -15.56 4.36
CA ASP A 91 0.61 -15.72 5.77
C ASP A 91 1.69 -16.79 5.93
N MET A 92 1.55 -17.93 5.26
CA MET A 92 2.55 -19.00 5.33
C MET A 92 3.92 -18.54 4.83
N GLU A 93 3.95 -17.90 3.66
CA GLU A 93 5.20 -17.41 3.05
C GLU A 93 5.87 -16.35 3.93
N TYR A 94 5.12 -15.35 4.39
CA TYR A 94 5.71 -14.22 5.13
C TYR A 94 6.04 -14.57 6.58
N ASN A 95 5.36 -15.54 7.20
CA ASN A 95 5.81 -16.10 8.48
C ASN A 95 7.15 -16.82 8.34
N GLN A 96 7.36 -17.55 7.25
CA GLN A 96 8.64 -18.20 6.99
C GLN A 96 9.76 -17.19 6.80
N LYS A 97 9.53 -16.12 6.00
CA LYS A 97 10.50 -15.03 5.82
C LYS A 97 10.80 -14.31 7.13
N TYR A 98 9.77 -14.04 7.94
CA TYR A 98 9.90 -13.40 9.25
C TYR A 98 10.84 -14.18 10.18
N GLU A 99 10.62 -15.50 10.33
CA GLU A 99 11.46 -16.32 11.21
C GLU A 99 12.90 -16.44 10.69
N GLN A 100 13.10 -16.51 9.37
CA GLN A 100 14.43 -16.50 8.76
C GLN A 100 15.16 -15.19 9.07
N MET A 101 14.56 -14.03 8.78
CA MET A 101 15.14 -12.72 9.05
C MET A 101 15.41 -12.52 10.55
N LYS A 102 14.49 -12.97 11.41
CA LYS A 102 14.65 -12.91 12.88
C LYS A 102 15.87 -13.69 13.34
N ALA A 103 16.09 -14.90 12.82
CA ALA A 103 17.27 -15.69 13.16
C ALA A 103 18.57 -15.01 12.68
N GLU A 104 18.58 -14.50 11.45
CA GLU A 104 19.73 -13.80 10.86
C GLU A 104 20.09 -12.52 11.62
N MET A 105 19.11 -11.68 11.93
CA MET A 105 19.33 -10.42 12.65
C MET A 105 19.75 -10.64 14.09
N LYS A 106 19.18 -11.64 14.80
CA LYS A 106 19.65 -12.03 16.14
C LYS A 106 21.13 -12.39 16.12
N LYS A 107 21.56 -13.17 15.12
CA LYS A 107 22.97 -13.55 14.94
C LYS A 107 23.83 -12.33 14.64
N LYS A 108 23.41 -11.46 13.71
CA LYS A 108 24.15 -10.24 13.33
C LYS A 108 24.32 -9.26 14.49
N ARG A 109 23.29 -9.13 15.34
CA ARG A 109 23.28 -8.21 16.50
C ARG A 109 23.86 -8.82 17.79
N GLY A 110 24.26 -10.09 17.78
CA GLY A 110 24.77 -10.77 18.97
C GLY A 110 23.74 -10.96 20.08
N LEU A 111 22.44 -10.99 19.74
CA LEU A 111 21.34 -11.14 20.70
C LEU A 111 21.15 -12.60 21.11
N ASN A 112 22.15 -13.14 21.81
CA ASN A 112 22.18 -14.51 22.30
C ASN A 112 21.77 -14.61 23.78
N HIS A 113 21.73 -15.84 24.29
CA HIS A 113 21.34 -16.13 25.68
C HIS A 113 22.26 -15.47 26.72
N ILE A 114 23.56 -15.30 26.40
CA ILE A 114 24.52 -14.64 27.30
C ILE A 114 24.17 -13.16 27.44
N PHE A 115 23.86 -12.48 26.33
CA PHE A 115 23.42 -11.08 26.36
C PHE A 115 22.11 -10.93 27.16
N GLN A 116 21.17 -11.86 26.98
CA GLN A 116 19.91 -11.90 27.72
C GLN A 116 20.10 -12.00 29.24
N GLN A 117 21.01 -12.88 29.70
CA GLN A 117 21.29 -13.04 31.12
C GLN A 117 21.99 -11.82 31.73
N ARG A 118 22.87 -11.17 30.96
CA ARG A 118 23.62 -10.00 31.42
C ARG A 118 22.74 -8.75 31.51
N ASP A 119 21.88 -8.53 30.52
CA ASP A 119 21.01 -7.36 30.42
C ASP A 119 19.66 -7.74 29.80
N PHE A 120 18.75 -8.22 30.65
CA PHE A 120 17.43 -8.69 30.23
C PHE A 120 16.58 -7.57 29.61
N MET A 121 16.65 -6.36 30.16
CA MET A 121 15.88 -5.22 29.67
C MET A 121 16.44 -4.72 28.33
N GLY A 122 17.76 -4.61 28.20
CA GLY A 122 18.42 -4.27 26.94
C GLY A 122 18.17 -5.32 25.86
N TYR A 123 18.23 -6.61 26.20
CA TYR A 123 17.86 -7.71 25.32
C TYR A 123 16.43 -7.55 24.80
N THR A 124 15.46 -7.36 25.70
CA THR A 124 14.04 -7.24 25.33
C THR A 124 13.81 -6.06 24.39
N ARG A 125 14.38 -4.88 24.69
CA ARG A 125 14.28 -3.70 23.82
C ARG A 125 14.93 -3.92 22.45
N ALA A 126 16.10 -4.55 22.42
CA ALA A 126 16.80 -4.83 21.17
C ALA A 126 16.04 -5.84 20.30
N ILE A 127 15.37 -6.83 20.92
CA ILE A 127 14.47 -7.76 20.23
C ILE A 127 13.26 -7.04 19.66
N MET A 128 12.56 -6.22 20.46
CA MET A 128 11.39 -5.47 19.98
C MET A 128 11.76 -4.57 18.79
N ALA A 129 12.83 -3.76 18.92
CA ALA A 129 13.27 -2.89 17.84
C ALA A 129 13.68 -3.65 16.58
N MET A 130 14.26 -4.85 16.74
CA MET A 130 14.59 -5.74 15.61
C MET A 130 13.32 -6.31 14.96
N GLU A 131 12.36 -6.78 15.75
CA GLU A 131 11.11 -7.33 15.22
C GLU A 131 10.29 -6.26 14.49
N ASP A 132 10.26 -5.02 15.00
CA ASP A 132 9.61 -3.89 14.32
C ASP A 132 10.25 -3.58 12.97
N GLU A 133 11.58 -3.61 12.89
CA GLU A 133 12.32 -3.41 11.63
C GLU A 133 12.01 -4.52 10.61
N ILE A 134 12.03 -5.79 11.03
CA ILE A 134 11.68 -6.93 10.16
C ILE A 134 10.27 -6.76 9.62
N VAL A 135 9.32 -6.39 10.48
CA VAL A 135 7.92 -6.22 10.10
C VAL A 135 7.75 -5.08 9.12
N SER A 136 8.42 -3.96 9.34
CA SER A 136 8.43 -2.83 8.41
C SER A 136 8.95 -3.25 7.03
N LEU A 137 10.09 -3.95 6.98
CA LEU A 137 10.70 -4.41 5.73
C LEU A 137 9.80 -5.39 4.98
N LEU A 138 9.22 -6.36 5.70
CA LEU A 138 8.34 -7.36 5.09
C LEU A 138 7.01 -6.74 4.64
N ALA A 139 6.46 -5.77 5.38
CA ALA A 139 5.28 -5.02 4.94
C ALA A 139 5.55 -4.25 3.65
N GLN A 140 6.70 -3.57 3.53
CA GLN A 140 7.11 -2.87 2.31
C GLN A 140 7.27 -3.82 1.12
N GLN A 141 7.90 -4.97 1.32
CA GLN A 141 8.01 -6.01 0.29
C GLN A 141 6.64 -6.54 -0.15
N LEU A 142 5.73 -6.70 0.79
CA LEU A 142 4.39 -7.22 0.54
C LEU A 142 3.50 -6.25 -0.25
N THR A 143 3.65 -4.94 0.00
CA THR A 143 2.88 -3.89 -0.69
C THR A 143 3.61 -3.32 -1.91
N ASN A 144 4.83 -3.80 -2.22
CA ASN A 144 5.72 -3.21 -3.22
C ASN A 144 5.94 -1.70 -3.02
N GLN A 145 5.88 -1.23 -1.77
CA GLN A 145 6.20 0.14 -1.40
C GLN A 145 7.69 0.19 -1.03
N ALA A 146 8.56 0.30 -2.04
CA ALA A 146 10.00 0.42 -1.92
C ALA A 146 10.50 1.69 -2.62
#